data_AF-A0A6J8CZ51-F1
#
_entry.id   AF-A0A6J8CZ51-F1
#
_cell.length_a   1.000
_cell.length_b   1.000
_cell.length_c   1.000
_cell.angle_alpha   90.00
_cell.angle_beta   90.00
_cell.angle_gamma   90.00
#
_symmetry.space_group_name_H-M   'P 1'
#
loop_
_entity.id
_entity.type
_entity.pdbx_description
1 polymer ?
#
loop_
_entity_poly.entity_id
_entity_poly.type
_entity_poly.pdbx_seq_one_letter_code
_entity_poly.pdbx_strand_id
1 'polypeptide(L)'
;MYKRKTYLEYNYDPPLTEVGKFQAKIAGEYLLKTNCSISHIYTSPSLRCVQTAVEVYKVLGLTNKIKIEPGLFEWTYHVGVPKFMDPQELTDVGLPIFTNHCPQFVREDLDPDETVEELYHRCNRATREILKSHEKSGDSVLLVGHSGTLDLCSRSLLGKQSKTEQQYQDFITKIPFCCAISIQQSQDKKKWTFCSDHHLPLSMGKCTGLKEDTLKRVME
;
A
#
# COMPACT_ATOMS: atom_id res chain seq x y z
N MET A 1 -9.58 -11.66 -15.25
CA MET A 1 -8.17 -11.25 -15.42
C MET A 1 -8.19 -9.85 -16.01
N TYR A 2 -7.53 -8.88 -15.38
CA TYR A 2 -7.62 -7.46 -15.71
C TYR A 2 -7.09 -7.19 -17.15
N LYS A 3 -7.75 -6.36 -17.96
CA LYS A 3 -7.53 -6.38 -19.42
C LYS A 3 -6.25 -5.62 -19.85
N ARG A 4 -5.09 -6.28 -19.71
CA ARG A 4 -3.80 -5.81 -20.24
C ARG A 4 -3.67 -6.11 -21.75
N LYS A 5 -2.84 -5.36 -22.48
CA LYS A 5 -2.66 -5.58 -23.94
C LYS A 5 -2.06 -6.96 -24.22
N THR A 6 -1.14 -7.39 -23.35
CA THR A 6 -0.54 -8.72 -23.38
C THR A 6 -0.40 -9.25 -21.95
N TYR A 7 -0.41 -10.57 -21.78
CA TYR A 7 -0.19 -11.17 -20.45
C TYR A 7 1.22 -10.89 -19.90
N LEU A 8 2.19 -10.57 -20.76
CA LEU A 8 3.56 -10.23 -20.39
C LEU A 8 3.65 -8.95 -19.56
N GLU A 9 2.69 -8.03 -19.70
CA GLU A 9 2.63 -6.81 -18.90
C GLU A 9 2.42 -7.11 -17.40
N TYR A 10 2.01 -8.33 -17.01
CA TYR A 10 1.92 -8.76 -15.60
C TYR A 10 3.27 -9.12 -14.98
N ASN A 11 4.31 -9.36 -15.77
CA ASN A 11 5.64 -9.68 -15.23
C ASN A 11 6.22 -8.51 -14.43
N TYR A 12 5.85 -7.28 -14.80
CA TYR A 12 6.35 -6.05 -14.18
C TYR A 12 5.34 -5.41 -13.21
N ASP A 13 4.08 -5.86 -13.23
CA ASP A 13 3.05 -5.43 -12.28
C ASP A 13 2.10 -6.60 -11.94
N PRO A 14 2.61 -7.58 -11.16
CA PRO A 14 1.88 -8.80 -10.88
C PRO A 14 0.70 -8.58 -9.92
N PRO A 15 -0.36 -9.41 -10.03
CA PRO A 15 -1.45 -9.42 -9.06
C PRO A 15 -1.03 -10.07 -7.73
N LEU A 16 -1.84 -9.88 -6.70
CA LEU A 16 -1.81 -10.68 -5.49
C LEU A 16 -2.16 -12.15 -5.78
N THR A 17 -1.54 -13.03 -5.00
CA THR A 17 -1.99 -14.42 -4.84
C THR A 17 -3.26 -14.47 -3.98
N GLU A 18 -3.95 -15.62 -3.96
CA GLU A 18 -5.09 -15.83 -3.05
C GLU A 18 -4.68 -15.70 -1.57
N VAL A 19 -3.46 -16.14 -1.22
CA VAL A 19 -2.90 -15.94 0.13
C VAL A 19 -2.74 -14.45 0.43
N GLY A 20 -2.22 -13.66 -0.53
CA GLY A 20 -2.09 -12.21 -0.36
C GLY A 20 -3.44 -11.51 -0.18
N LYS A 21 -4.47 -11.91 -0.93
CA LYS A 21 -5.84 -11.41 -0.74
C LYS A 21 -6.39 -11.77 0.64
N PHE A 22 -6.16 -13.00 1.09
CA PHE A 22 -6.55 -13.43 2.43
C PHE A 22 -5.85 -12.61 3.52
N GLN A 23 -4.55 -12.35 3.39
CA GLN A 23 -3.82 -11.49 4.34
C GLN A 23 -4.40 -10.07 4.37
N ALA A 24 -4.71 -9.49 3.21
CA ALA A 24 -5.31 -8.16 3.12
C ALA A 24 -6.71 -8.11 3.76
N LYS A 25 -7.52 -9.17 3.56
CA LYS A 25 -8.81 -9.33 4.22
C LYS A 25 -8.66 -9.37 5.75
N ILE A 26 -7.75 -10.19 6.28
CA ILE A 26 -7.50 -10.28 7.73
C ILE A 26 -7.03 -8.93 8.30
N ALA A 27 -6.18 -8.20 7.56
CA ALA A 27 -5.79 -6.84 7.96
C ALA A 27 -6.99 -5.89 8.05
N GLY A 28 -7.91 -5.94 7.07
CA GLY A 28 -9.17 -5.19 7.12
C GLY A 28 -10.05 -5.58 8.31
N GLU A 29 -10.17 -6.88 8.62
CA GLU A 29 -10.96 -7.37 9.75
C GLU A 29 -10.38 -6.91 11.09
N TYR A 30 -9.05 -6.81 11.17
CA TYR A 30 -8.37 -6.27 12.35
C TYR A 30 -8.65 -4.77 12.53
N LEU A 31 -8.60 -3.98 11.46
CA LEU A 31 -8.94 -2.56 11.50
C LEU A 31 -10.39 -2.36 11.97
N LEU A 32 -11.31 -3.18 11.48
CA LEU A 32 -12.71 -3.16 11.91
C LEU A 32 -12.86 -3.50 13.40
N LYS A 33 -12.18 -4.55 13.89
CA LYS A 33 -12.26 -5.00 15.29
C LYS A 33 -11.65 -4.01 16.28
N THR A 34 -10.64 -3.24 15.86
CA THR A 34 -9.96 -2.28 16.73
C THR A 34 -10.62 -0.90 16.74
N ASN A 35 -11.79 -0.75 16.11
CA ASN A 35 -12.49 0.54 15.94
C ASN A 35 -11.60 1.63 15.31
N CYS A 36 -10.63 1.23 14.47
CA CYS A 36 -9.86 2.16 13.67
C CYS A 36 -10.75 2.65 12.51
N SER A 37 -11.42 3.78 12.70
CA SER A 37 -12.35 4.35 11.72
C SER A 37 -11.59 4.94 10.53
N ILE A 38 -11.35 4.15 9.49
CA ILE A 38 -10.76 4.62 8.22
C ILE A 38 -11.84 5.27 7.35
N SER A 39 -11.67 6.55 7.00
CA SER A 39 -12.59 7.28 6.11
C SER A 39 -12.18 7.22 4.64
N HIS A 40 -10.87 7.16 4.38
CA HIS A 40 -10.30 7.23 3.04
C HIS A 40 -9.16 6.24 2.83
N ILE A 41 -9.12 5.64 1.64
CA ILE A 41 -8.01 4.77 1.21
C ILE A 41 -7.33 5.40 0.01
N TYR A 42 -6.01 5.57 0.12
CA TYR A 42 -5.12 5.91 -1.00
C TYR A 42 -4.18 4.73 -1.24
N THR A 43 -3.89 4.44 -2.50
CA THR A 43 -3.05 3.30 -2.86
C THR A 43 -2.05 3.63 -3.97
N SER A 44 -0.88 2.98 -3.90
CA SER A 44 0.05 2.91 -5.02
C SER A 44 -0.66 2.35 -6.28
N PRO A 45 -0.28 2.80 -7.48
CA PRO A 45 -0.86 2.33 -8.73
C PRO A 45 -0.54 0.86 -9.07
N SER A 46 0.39 0.21 -8.36
CA SER A 46 0.69 -1.21 -8.56
C SER A 46 -0.54 -2.07 -8.31
N LEU A 47 -0.78 -3.05 -9.19
CA LEU A 47 -1.96 -3.91 -9.14
C LEU A 47 -2.09 -4.63 -7.79
N ARG A 48 -0.97 -5.10 -7.22
CA ARG A 48 -0.93 -5.72 -5.89
C ARG A 48 -1.41 -4.80 -4.76
N CYS A 49 -1.09 -3.50 -4.83
CA CYS A 49 -1.51 -2.49 -3.85
C CYS A 49 -2.99 -2.17 -4.02
N VAL A 50 -3.44 -1.97 -5.25
CA VAL A 50 -4.85 -1.77 -5.58
C VAL A 50 -5.69 -2.94 -5.07
N GLN A 51 -5.28 -4.19 -5.33
CA GLN A 51 -6.01 -5.37 -4.85
C GLN A 51 -6.01 -5.49 -3.33
N THR A 52 -4.90 -5.12 -2.67
CA THR A 52 -4.85 -5.06 -1.19
C THR A 52 -5.86 -4.07 -0.66
N ALA A 53 -5.89 -2.85 -1.23
CA ALA A 53 -6.82 -1.79 -0.87
C ALA A 53 -8.28 -2.23 -1.09
N VAL A 54 -8.56 -2.97 -2.17
CA VAL A 54 -9.90 -3.50 -2.47
C VAL A 54 -10.36 -4.52 -1.43
N GLU A 55 -9.50 -5.45 -1.00
CA GLU A 55 -9.88 -6.42 0.03
C GLU A 55 -10.16 -5.72 1.38
N VAL A 56 -9.35 -4.72 1.75
CA VAL A 56 -9.61 -3.91 2.96
C VAL A 56 -10.90 -3.09 2.82
N TYR A 57 -11.12 -2.44 1.67
CA TYR A 57 -12.31 -1.66 1.37
C TYR A 57 -13.60 -2.48 1.54
N LYS A 58 -13.61 -3.72 1.03
CA LYS A 58 -14.75 -4.64 1.16
C LYS A 58 -15.07 -4.97 2.61
N VAL A 59 -14.04 -5.26 3.42
CA VAL A 59 -14.23 -5.61 4.83
C VAL A 59 -14.74 -4.43 5.65
N LEU A 60 -14.19 -3.24 5.40
CA LEU A 60 -14.58 -2.03 6.12
C LEU A 60 -15.94 -1.47 5.67
N GLY A 61 -16.50 -1.95 4.55
CA GLY A 61 -17.80 -1.49 4.05
C GLY A 61 -17.82 0.00 3.68
N LEU A 62 -16.69 0.54 3.21
CA LEU A 62 -16.56 1.97 2.93
C LEU A 62 -17.41 2.40 1.73
N THR A 63 -17.95 3.62 1.77
CA THR A 63 -18.64 4.24 0.64
C THR A 63 -17.69 5.08 -0.21
N ASN A 64 -16.67 5.67 0.41
CA ASN A 64 -15.64 6.45 -0.26
C ASN A 64 -14.73 5.56 -1.10
N LYS A 65 -14.86 5.65 -2.42
CA LYS A 65 -14.03 4.90 -3.38
C LYS A 65 -12.52 5.16 -3.20
N ILE A 66 -11.72 4.16 -3.53
CA ILE A 66 -10.26 4.12 -3.40
C ILE A 66 -9.61 5.10 -4.38
N LYS A 67 -8.61 5.85 -3.91
CA LYS A 67 -7.87 6.83 -4.71
C LYS A 67 -6.49 6.28 -5.07
N ILE A 68 -6.10 6.38 -6.34
CA ILE A 68 -4.78 5.93 -6.81
C ILE A 68 -3.82 7.10 -6.76
N GLU A 69 -2.77 7.00 -5.95
CA GLU A 69 -1.73 8.02 -5.79
C GLU A 69 -0.39 7.46 -6.29
N PRO A 70 0.07 7.86 -7.50
CA PRO A 70 1.39 7.53 -8.00
C PRO A 70 2.50 7.90 -7.02
N GLY A 71 2.32 8.95 -6.20
CA GLY A 71 3.16 9.36 -5.06
C GLY A 71 3.55 8.26 -4.08
N LEU A 72 2.78 7.17 -4.02
CA LEU A 72 2.98 6.03 -3.12
C LEU A 72 3.70 4.83 -3.77
N PHE A 73 4.08 4.93 -5.04
CA PHE A 73 4.86 3.88 -5.72
C PHE A 73 6.27 3.72 -5.09
N GLU A 74 6.81 2.50 -5.16
CA GLU A 74 8.09 2.12 -4.55
C GLU A 74 9.28 2.66 -5.35
N TRP A 75 10.48 2.41 -4.81
CA TRP A 75 11.73 2.92 -5.34
C TRP A 75 11.98 2.48 -6.77
N THR A 76 11.84 3.41 -7.71
CA THR A 76 11.86 3.14 -9.16
C THR A 76 13.21 2.64 -9.64
N TYR A 77 14.32 3.11 -9.06
CA TYR A 77 15.66 2.60 -9.38
C TYR A 77 15.78 1.08 -9.23
N HIS A 78 15.08 0.50 -8.25
CA HIS A 78 15.15 -0.94 -7.98
C HIS A 78 14.19 -1.78 -8.84
N VAL A 79 13.03 -1.23 -9.21
CA VAL A 79 11.95 -2.03 -9.83
C VAL A 79 11.51 -1.55 -11.22
N GLY A 80 12.02 -0.41 -11.66
CA GLY A 80 11.55 0.31 -12.84
C GLY A 80 10.12 0.85 -12.67
N VAL A 81 9.65 1.56 -13.71
CA VAL A 81 8.26 2.03 -13.76
C VAL A 81 7.46 1.11 -14.69
N PRO A 82 6.59 0.24 -14.16
CA PRO A 82 5.80 -0.64 -15.01
C PRO A 82 4.67 0.14 -15.67
N LYS A 83 4.04 -0.49 -16.66
CA LYS A 83 2.77 -0.01 -17.18
C LYS A 83 1.65 -0.35 -16.17
N PHE A 84 1.27 0.64 -15.36
CA PHE A 84 0.08 0.56 -14.51
C PHE A 84 -1.20 0.55 -15.36
N MET A 85 -2.23 -0.09 -14.81
CA MET A 85 -3.59 0.03 -15.32
C MET A 85 -4.16 1.41 -15.02
N ASP A 86 -4.97 1.92 -15.94
CA ASP A 86 -5.65 3.20 -15.75
C ASP A 86 -6.82 3.06 -14.76
N PRO A 87 -7.15 4.12 -13.99
CA PRO A 87 -8.29 4.10 -13.06
C PRO A 87 -9.62 3.68 -13.70
N GLN A 88 -9.81 4.02 -14.99
CA GLN A 88 -10.99 3.63 -15.75
C GLN A 88 -10.98 2.12 -16.03
N GLU A 89 -9.86 1.54 -16.47
CA GLU A 89 -9.74 0.10 -16.71
C GLU A 89 -10.02 -0.73 -15.44
N LEU A 90 -9.63 -0.22 -14.27
CA LEU A 90 -9.91 -0.84 -12.98
C LEU A 90 -11.40 -0.73 -12.61
N THR A 91 -12.05 0.39 -12.93
CA THR A 91 -13.49 0.59 -12.71
C THR A 91 -14.34 -0.26 -13.64
N ASP A 92 -13.92 -0.42 -14.90
CA ASP A 92 -14.63 -1.22 -15.91
C ASP A 92 -14.73 -2.70 -15.54
N VAL A 93 -13.80 -3.20 -14.72
CA VAL A 93 -13.83 -4.55 -14.16
C VAL A 93 -14.49 -4.62 -12.77
N GLY A 94 -15.14 -3.54 -12.33
CA GLY A 94 -15.92 -3.48 -11.09
C GLY A 94 -15.11 -3.16 -9.83
N LEU A 95 -13.88 -2.66 -9.93
CA LEU A 95 -13.15 -2.22 -8.73
C LEU A 95 -13.66 -0.84 -8.26
N PRO A 96 -13.74 -0.60 -6.94
CA PRO A 96 -14.26 0.63 -6.34
C PRO A 96 -13.23 1.78 -6.40
N ILE A 97 -12.79 2.16 -7.60
CA ILE A 97 -11.81 3.24 -7.82
C ILE A 97 -12.52 4.58 -8.04
N PHE A 98 -12.00 5.65 -7.44
CA PHE A 98 -12.42 7.02 -7.67
C PHE A 98 -11.67 7.61 -8.86
N THR A 99 -12.28 7.56 -10.04
CA THR A 99 -11.66 7.98 -11.31
C THR A 99 -11.41 9.48 -11.40
N ASN A 100 -12.17 10.31 -10.67
CA ASN A 100 -12.02 11.77 -10.67
C ASN A 100 -10.97 12.26 -9.65
N HIS A 101 -10.16 11.36 -9.09
CA HIS A 101 -9.05 11.75 -8.24
C HIS A 101 -7.99 12.48 -9.07
N CYS A 102 -7.64 13.69 -8.69
CA CYS A 102 -6.42 14.36 -9.16
C CYS A 102 -5.26 13.98 -8.22
N PRO A 103 -4.31 13.14 -8.65
CA PRO A 103 -3.20 12.73 -7.79
C PRO A 103 -2.29 13.90 -7.44
N GLN A 104 -1.67 13.83 -6.27
CA GLN A 104 -0.71 14.86 -5.80
C GLN A 104 0.63 14.74 -6.51
N PHE A 105 0.95 13.54 -6.99
CA PHE A 105 2.10 13.28 -7.84
C PHE A 105 1.63 12.61 -9.13
N VAL A 106 2.06 13.16 -10.26
CA VAL A 106 1.65 12.69 -11.59
C VAL A 106 2.52 11.49 -11.98
N ARG A 107 1.92 10.48 -12.61
CA ARG A 107 2.60 9.22 -12.93
C ARG A 107 3.81 9.44 -13.84
N GLU A 108 3.69 10.37 -14.77
CA GLU A 108 4.69 10.69 -15.79
C GLU A 108 5.97 11.28 -15.17
N ASP A 109 5.89 11.80 -13.95
CA ASP A 109 7.03 12.36 -13.22
C ASP A 109 7.84 11.28 -12.47
N LEU A 110 7.45 10.00 -12.54
CA LEU A 110 8.21 8.90 -11.97
C LEU A 110 9.53 8.73 -12.74
N ASP A 111 10.63 9.16 -12.13
CA ASP A 111 11.97 9.00 -12.67
C ASP A 111 12.46 7.55 -12.47
N PRO A 112 12.80 6.79 -13.52
CA PRO A 112 13.34 5.44 -13.39
C PRO A 112 14.66 5.37 -12.62
N ASP A 113 15.43 6.45 -12.55
CA ASP A 113 16.75 6.53 -11.91
C ASP A 113 16.71 7.31 -10.58
N GLU A 114 15.53 7.43 -9.95
CA GLU A 114 15.36 8.22 -8.73
C GLU A 114 16.31 7.79 -7.60
N THR A 115 16.94 8.75 -6.95
CA THR A 115 17.72 8.53 -5.73
C THR A 115 16.79 8.23 -4.55
N VAL A 116 17.33 7.61 -3.49
CA VAL A 116 16.55 7.39 -2.25
C VAL A 116 16.05 8.71 -1.63
N GLU A 117 16.80 9.81 -1.79
CA GLU A 117 16.41 11.13 -1.30
C GLU A 117 15.20 11.68 -2.06
N GLU A 118 15.19 11.55 -3.38
CA GLU A 118 14.06 11.92 -4.25
C GLU A 118 12.82 11.08 -3.93
N LEU A 119 12.99 9.77 -3.72
CA LEU A 119 11.92 8.88 -3.25
C LEU A 119 11.32 9.38 -1.92
N TYR A 120 12.15 9.71 -0.93
CA TYR A 120 11.66 10.29 0.33
C TYR A 120 10.92 11.60 0.08
N HIS A 121 11.47 12.52 -0.73
CA HIS A 121 10.84 13.80 -1.00
C HIS A 121 9.45 13.64 -1.63
N ARG A 122 9.35 12.79 -2.65
CA ARG A 122 8.13 12.51 -3.38
C ARG A 122 7.05 11.88 -2.50
N CYS A 123 7.37 10.80 -1.77
CA CYS A 123 6.42 10.14 -0.89
C CYS A 123 6.00 11.04 0.29
N ASN A 124 6.93 11.82 0.86
CA ASN A 124 6.63 12.78 1.91
C ASN A 124 5.69 13.88 1.41
N ARG A 125 5.92 14.42 0.22
CA ARG A 125 5.06 15.44 -0.39
C ARG A 125 3.66 14.90 -0.63
N ALA A 126 3.54 13.74 -1.28
CA ALA A 126 2.25 13.09 -1.53
C ALA A 126 1.48 12.85 -0.22
N THR A 127 2.16 12.33 0.80
CA THR A 127 1.55 12.09 2.13
C THR A 127 1.05 13.37 2.77
N ARG A 128 1.85 14.45 2.76
CA ARG A 128 1.47 15.74 3.35
C ARG A 128 0.28 16.38 2.65
N GLU A 129 0.26 16.35 1.32
CA GLU A 129 -0.87 16.90 0.57
C GLU A 129 -2.15 16.05 0.74
N ILE A 130 -2.04 14.72 0.82
CA ILE A 130 -3.17 13.86 1.20
C ILE A 130 -3.71 14.25 2.57
N LEU A 131 -2.85 14.36 3.59
CA LEU A 131 -3.28 14.72 4.94
C LEU A 131 -3.91 16.11 4.99
N LYS A 132 -3.34 17.08 4.27
CA LYS A 132 -3.87 18.44 4.15
C LYS A 132 -5.27 18.46 3.52
N SER A 133 -5.55 17.57 2.56
CA SER A 133 -6.88 17.45 1.97
C SER A 133 -7.97 17.00 2.95
N HIS A 134 -7.57 16.37 4.06
CA HIS A 134 -8.45 15.85 5.12
C HIS A 134 -8.30 16.57 6.47
N GLU A 135 -7.46 17.62 6.56
CA GLU A 135 -7.19 18.34 7.81
C GLU A 135 -8.48 18.96 8.41
N LYS A 136 -9.38 19.44 7.55
CA LYS A 136 -10.64 20.08 7.99
C LYS A 136 -11.68 19.08 8.49
N SER A 137 -11.75 17.89 7.90
CA SER A 137 -12.71 16.87 8.33
C SER A 137 -12.21 16.05 9.50
N GLY A 138 -10.90 16.01 9.74
CA GLY A 138 -10.29 15.16 10.77
C GLY A 138 -10.38 13.67 10.43
N ASP A 139 -10.56 13.36 9.14
CA ASP A 139 -10.73 11.99 8.65
C ASP A 139 -9.45 11.16 8.77
N SER A 140 -9.59 9.89 9.12
CA SER A 140 -8.46 8.96 9.10
C SER A 140 -8.23 8.41 7.70
N VAL A 141 -6.95 8.30 7.33
CA VAL A 141 -6.53 7.88 6.00
C VAL A 141 -5.68 6.62 6.09
N LEU A 142 -6.01 5.61 5.29
CA LEU A 142 -5.19 4.43 5.07
C LEU A 142 -4.37 4.60 3.78
N LEU A 143 -3.05 4.47 3.90
CA LEU A 143 -2.12 4.46 2.77
C LEU A 143 -1.69 3.01 2.48
N VAL A 144 -2.01 2.50 1.29
CA VAL A 144 -1.68 1.14 0.86
C VAL A 144 -0.61 1.19 -0.22
N GLY A 145 0.63 0.89 0.14
CA GLY A 145 1.76 0.89 -0.78
C GLY A 145 2.62 -0.36 -0.63
N HIS A 146 3.90 -0.14 -0.38
CA HIS A 146 4.96 -1.16 -0.40
C HIS A 146 5.70 -1.20 0.93
N SER A 147 6.68 -2.09 1.08
CA SER A 147 7.48 -2.21 2.32
C SER A 147 8.06 -0.87 2.79
N GLY A 148 8.52 -0.04 1.86
CA GLY A 148 9.05 1.29 2.14
C GLY A 148 8.02 2.29 2.64
N THR A 149 6.75 2.17 2.25
CA THR A 149 5.68 3.13 2.55
C THR A 149 5.56 3.40 4.05
N LEU A 150 5.76 2.38 4.89
CA LEU A 150 5.72 2.49 6.35
C LEU A 150 6.71 3.55 6.86
N ASP A 151 7.88 3.66 6.25
CA ASP A 151 8.89 4.63 6.66
C ASP A 151 8.83 5.91 5.81
N LEU A 152 8.73 5.79 4.48
CA LEU A 152 8.69 6.91 3.55
C LEU A 152 7.57 7.90 3.88
N CYS A 153 6.40 7.41 4.32
CA CYS A 153 5.23 8.26 4.57
C CYS A 153 5.10 8.71 6.03
N SER A 154 5.77 8.05 6.98
CA SER A 154 5.64 8.38 8.41
C SER A 154 6.82 9.16 8.98
N ARG A 155 8.02 8.96 8.44
CA ARG A 155 9.27 9.38 9.08
C ARG A 155 9.38 10.90 9.25
N SER A 156 9.10 11.65 8.18
CA SER A 156 9.11 13.12 8.23
C SER A 156 8.03 13.68 9.15
N LEU A 157 6.84 13.06 9.19
CA LEU A 157 5.76 13.46 10.08
C LEU A 157 6.16 13.29 11.55
N LEU A 158 6.88 12.21 11.86
CA LEU A 158 7.43 11.91 13.18
C LEU A 158 8.68 12.74 13.53
N GLY A 159 9.07 13.72 12.70
CA GLY A 159 10.21 14.59 12.94
C GLY A 159 11.58 13.90 12.78
N LYS A 160 11.62 12.78 12.05
CA LYS A 160 12.86 12.02 11.80
C LYS A 160 13.41 12.37 10.42
N GLN A 161 14.74 12.36 10.30
CA GLN A 161 15.45 12.56 9.04
C GLN A 161 15.34 11.34 8.13
N SER A 162 15.39 11.53 6.81
CA SER A 162 15.44 10.46 5.81
C SER A 162 16.57 9.47 6.10
N LYS A 163 16.38 8.20 5.72
CA LYS A 163 17.46 7.22 5.80
C LYS A 163 18.46 7.40 4.67
N THR A 164 19.69 6.94 4.90
CA THR A 164 20.61 6.67 3.79
C THR A 164 20.10 5.49 2.96
N GLU A 165 20.63 5.32 1.75
CA GLU A 165 20.27 4.21 0.86
C GLU A 165 20.46 2.85 1.54
N GLN A 166 21.63 2.60 2.13
CA GLN A 166 21.92 1.35 2.83
C GLN A 166 20.91 1.07 3.96
N GLN A 167 20.61 2.08 4.79
CA GLN A 167 19.66 1.94 5.87
C GLN A 167 18.24 1.66 5.36
N TYR A 168 17.87 2.24 4.22
CA TYR A 168 16.56 2.03 3.60
C TYR A 168 16.45 0.60 3.03
N GLN A 169 17.47 0.13 2.31
CA GLN A 169 17.55 -1.25 1.81
C GLN A 169 17.48 -2.28 2.95
N ASP A 170 18.23 -2.06 4.03
CA ASP A 170 18.20 -2.90 5.23
C ASP A 170 16.84 -2.89 5.95
N PHE A 171 16.07 -1.82 5.78
CA PHE A 171 14.75 -1.68 6.38
C PHE A 171 13.69 -2.46 5.59
N ILE A 172 13.61 -2.26 4.28
CA ILE A 172 12.53 -2.82 3.44
C ILE A 172 12.54 -4.36 3.39
N THR A 173 13.71 -4.98 3.59
CA THR A 173 13.87 -6.44 3.64
C THR A 173 13.25 -7.09 4.87
N LYS A 174 12.93 -6.31 5.91
CA LYS A 174 12.40 -6.78 7.20
C LYS A 174 10.88 -6.65 7.32
N ILE A 175 10.22 -6.07 6.32
CA ILE A 175 8.79 -5.77 6.38
C ILE A 175 7.99 -6.92 5.76
N PRO A 176 7.15 -7.63 6.56
CA PRO A 176 6.30 -8.69 6.04
C PRO A 176 5.09 -8.12 5.28
N PHE A 177 4.40 -8.98 4.52
CA PHE A 177 3.16 -8.61 3.83
C PHE A 177 2.08 -8.14 4.81
N CYS A 178 1.32 -7.13 4.39
CA CYS A 178 0.27 -6.49 5.20
C CYS A 178 0.74 -5.96 6.56
N CYS A 179 2.05 -5.69 6.73
CA CYS A 179 2.54 -4.95 7.88
C CYS A 179 1.93 -3.54 7.90
N ALA A 180 1.46 -3.10 9.07
CA ALA A 180 0.83 -1.81 9.26
C ALA A 180 1.42 -1.10 10.47
N ILE A 181 1.45 0.23 10.39
CA ILE A 181 1.71 1.13 11.51
C ILE A 181 0.58 2.15 11.56
N SER A 182 0.33 2.71 12.74
CA SER A 182 -0.59 3.84 12.89
C SER A 182 0.14 5.00 13.57
N ILE A 183 -0.05 6.20 13.03
CA ILE A 183 0.42 7.44 13.62
C ILE A 183 -0.76 8.42 13.72
N GLN A 184 -0.77 9.23 14.76
CA GLN A 184 -1.81 10.22 15.01
C GLN A 184 -1.19 11.57 15.31
N GLN A 185 -1.88 12.65 14.93
CA GLN A 185 -1.50 14.01 15.28
C GLN A 185 -2.18 14.44 16.57
N SER A 186 -1.41 14.88 17.57
CA SER A 186 -1.95 15.49 18.78
C SER A 186 -2.63 16.82 18.45
N GLN A 187 -3.85 17.01 18.94
CA GLN A 187 -4.66 18.23 18.74
C GLN A 187 -3.94 19.47 19.26
N ASP A 188 -3.24 19.37 20.40
CA ASP A 188 -2.63 20.54 21.07
C ASP A 188 -1.27 20.96 20.48
N LYS A 189 -0.49 19.99 19.97
CA LYS A 189 0.92 20.21 19.60
C LYS A 189 1.19 20.09 18.11
N LYS A 190 0.19 19.76 17.30
CA LYS A 190 0.32 19.40 15.87
C LYS A 190 1.43 18.37 15.60
N LYS A 191 1.77 17.57 16.61
CA LYS A 191 2.88 16.62 16.59
C LYS A 191 2.36 15.22 16.30
N TRP A 192 2.99 14.53 15.35
CA TRP A 192 2.68 13.14 15.06
C TRP A 192 3.40 12.18 16.01
N THR A 193 2.71 11.16 16.46
CA THR A 193 3.25 10.08 17.30
C THR A 193 2.67 8.74 16.86
N PHE A 194 3.40 7.65 17.12
CA PHE A 194 2.83 6.31 16.97
C PHE A 194 1.63 6.12 17.91
N CYS A 195 0.62 5.41 17.42
CA CYS A 195 -0.48 4.94 18.26
C CYS A 195 -0.01 3.68 18.99
N SER A 196 -0.16 3.65 20.32
CA SER A 196 0.30 2.54 21.18
C SER A 196 -0.56 1.28 21.07
N ASP A 197 -1.81 1.41 20.63
CA ASP A 197 -2.85 0.41 20.95
C ASP A 197 -3.26 -0.50 19.78
N HIS A 198 -2.59 -0.40 18.63
CA HIS A 198 -3.08 -1.02 17.40
C HIS A 198 -1.93 -1.69 16.68
N HIS A 199 -2.12 -2.98 16.39
CA HIS A 199 -1.48 -3.89 15.43
C HIS A 199 -0.93 -5.15 16.10
N LEU A 200 -1.77 -6.20 16.15
CA LEU A 200 -1.27 -7.56 16.29
C LEU A 200 -0.61 -7.94 14.95
N PRO A 201 0.68 -8.32 14.94
CA PRO A 201 1.35 -8.72 13.70
C PRO A 201 0.71 -9.99 13.13
N LEU A 202 0.53 -10.03 11.81
CA LEU A 202 0.13 -11.24 11.11
C LEU A 202 1.38 -12.04 10.71
N SER A 203 1.54 -13.24 11.29
CA SER A 203 2.60 -14.18 10.95
C SER A 203 2.00 -15.47 10.41
N MET A 204 2.34 -15.83 9.17
CA MET A 204 1.95 -17.11 8.56
C MET A 204 3.19 -17.83 8.03
N GLY A 205 3.24 -19.16 8.25
CA GLY A 205 4.28 -20.01 7.69
C GLY A 205 4.13 -20.24 6.18
N LYS A 206 5.19 -20.73 5.54
CA LYS A 206 5.12 -21.16 4.14
C LYS A 206 4.34 -22.47 4.04
N CYS A 207 3.40 -22.56 3.10
CA CYS A 207 2.85 -23.83 2.65
C CYS A 207 3.68 -24.30 1.45
N THR A 208 4.46 -25.37 1.61
CA THR A 208 5.23 -25.95 0.51
C THR A 208 4.31 -26.76 -0.38
N GLY A 209 4.39 -26.55 -1.70
CA GLY A 209 3.69 -27.39 -2.66
C GLY A 209 4.06 -28.87 -2.44
N LEU A 210 3.06 -29.72 -2.26
CA LEU A 210 3.27 -31.16 -2.20
C LEU A 210 3.75 -31.62 -3.57
N LYS A 211 4.94 -32.22 -3.62
CA LYS A 211 5.38 -32.92 -4.83
C LYS A 211 4.46 -34.11 -5.06
N GLU A 212 4.18 -34.44 -6.31
CA GLU A 212 3.23 -35.49 -6.71
C GLU A 212 3.55 -36.85 -6.05
N ASP A 213 4.83 -37.16 -5.84
CA ASP A 213 5.31 -38.35 -5.12
C ASP A 213 4.91 -38.40 -3.63
N THR A 214 4.66 -37.24 -3.00
CA THR A 214 4.20 -37.14 -1.61
C THR A 214 2.70 -37.38 -1.51
N LEU A 215 1.92 -37.03 -2.53
CA LEU A 215 0.46 -37.27 -2.55
C LEU A 215 0.13 -38.77 -2.65
N LYS A 216 0.93 -39.55 -3.39
CA LYS A 216 0.72 -41.00 -3.49
C LYS A 216 0.89 -41.73 -2.15
N ARG A 217 1.77 -41.27 -1.27
CA ARG A 217 2.00 -41.87 0.06
C ARG A 217 0.94 -41.54 1.11
N VAL A 218 0.09 -40.55 0.85
CA VAL A 218 -0.98 -40.14 1.78
C VAL A 218 -2.32 -40.76 1.40
N MET A 219 -2.44 -41.31 0.19
CA MET A 219 -3.64 -41.98 -0.32
C MET A 219 -3.56 -43.52 -0.28
N GLU A 220 -2.50 -44.07 0.33
CA GLU A 220 -2.35 -45.48 0.71
C GLU A 220 -2.47 -45.59 2.24
#